data_AF-A0A1B6L9L0-F1
#
_entry.id   AF-A0A1B6L9L0-F1
#
_cell.length_a   1.000
_cell.length_b   1.000
_cell.length_c   1.000
_cell.angle_alpha   90.00
_cell.angle_beta   90.00
_cell.angle_gamma   90.00
#
_symmetry.space_group_name_H-M   'P 1'
#
loop_
_entity.id
_entity.type
_entity.pdbx_description
1 polymer ?
#
loop_
_entity_poly.entity_id
_entity_poly.type
_entity_poly.pdbx_seq_one_letter_code
_entity_poly.pdbx_strand_id
1 'polypeptide(L)'
;YTPTSGYSNSNSESDHVFVSSSSEEDNVPLQLEDCGNTSQLSNVTNFLRDWAESENISLSSLSKLCKGLKQVHQECFSELPVDARTILKTPRCPLNMKKVCPGEYFHVGLKRQIDLFISLLPEIPSSLHLLFNVDGLPLFKSSKGELWPILVQFPTSIVLNKKVFPVGLYFGHGK
;
A
#
# COMPACT_ATOMS: atom_id res chain seq x y z
N TYR A 1 33.25 42.97 47.31
CA TYR A 1 32.26 42.82 48.38
C TYR A 1 31.89 41.35 48.49
N THR A 2 32.20 40.78 49.64
CA THR A 2 31.93 39.41 50.14
C THR A 2 30.57 39.42 50.92
N PRO A 3 30.04 38.34 51.57
CA PRO A 3 30.77 37.15 52.06
C PRO A 3 30.07 35.75 52.19
N THR A 4 30.93 34.70 52.32
CA THR A 4 30.85 33.48 53.20
C THR A 4 29.62 32.54 53.18
N SER A 5 29.69 31.22 53.50
CA SER A 5 30.75 30.24 53.93
C SER A 5 30.19 28.79 53.78
N GLY A 6 30.97 27.72 53.52
CA GLY A 6 31.52 26.74 54.51
C GLY A 6 30.48 25.67 54.97
N TYR A 7 30.71 24.36 55.20
CA TYR A 7 31.88 23.44 55.33
C TYR A 7 31.45 22.01 54.82
N SER A 8 32.31 21.09 54.32
CA SER A 8 33.17 20.06 54.99
C SER A 8 32.45 19.11 56.00
N ASN A 9 32.73 17.80 56.17
CA ASN A 9 33.45 16.74 55.40
C ASN A 9 33.25 15.35 56.10
N SER A 10 33.51 14.24 55.38
CA SER A 10 34.09 12.94 55.83
C SER A 10 33.39 11.92 56.79
N ASN A 11 33.67 10.62 56.48
CA ASN A 11 33.68 9.40 57.32
C ASN A 11 32.35 8.67 57.65
N SER A 12 32.29 7.32 57.76
CA SER A 12 33.24 6.23 57.46
C SER A 12 32.57 4.83 57.45
N GLU A 13 33.17 3.89 56.71
CA GLU A 13 33.23 2.42 56.89
C GLU A 13 32.13 1.62 57.65
N SER A 14 31.52 0.70 56.88
CA SER A 14 31.46 -0.77 57.09
C SER A 14 30.57 -1.45 58.16
N ASP A 15 29.92 -2.51 57.65
CA ASP A 15 29.75 -3.87 58.20
C ASP A 15 28.44 -4.39 58.83
N HIS A 16 28.06 -5.58 58.31
CA HIS A 16 27.13 -6.62 58.82
C HIS A 16 25.63 -6.23 58.93
N VAL A 17 24.63 -7.13 58.91
CA VAL A 17 24.55 -8.56 59.30
C VAL A 17 23.66 -9.37 58.33
N PHE A 18 23.93 -10.67 58.22
CA PHE A 18 23.17 -11.69 57.48
C PHE A 18 22.36 -12.55 58.48
N VAL A 19 21.10 -12.93 58.22
CA VAL A 19 20.47 -14.19 58.72
C VAL A 19 19.10 -14.50 58.08
N SER A 20 18.96 -15.77 57.71
CA SER A 20 17.83 -16.61 57.25
C SER A 20 16.58 -16.62 58.18
N SER A 21 15.42 -17.27 57.94
CA SER A 21 14.76 -18.00 56.82
C SER A 21 13.31 -18.35 57.28
N SER A 22 12.34 -18.49 56.36
CA SER A 22 11.43 -19.66 56.33
C SER A 22 10.55 -19.68 55.07
N SER A 23 10.05 -20.87 54.75
CA SER A 23 9.38 -21.28 53.50
C SER A 23 7.86 -21.20 53.57
N GLU A 24 7.19 -21.05 52.42
CA GLU A 24 6.29 -22.07 51.84
C GLU A 24 5.89 -21.72 50.40
N GLU A 25 5.56 -22.73 49.60
CA GLU A 25 5.16 -22.58 48.18
C GLU A 25 3.65 -22.35 48.08
N ASP A 26 3.21 -21.38 47.27
CA ASP A 26 1.84 -21.35 46.76
C ASP A 26 1.83 -21.05 45.26
N ASN A 27 1.39 -22.04 44.49
CA ASN A 27 1.41 -22.05 43.04
C ASN A 27 0.15 -21.36 42.50
N VAL A 28 0.24 -20.07 42.18
CA VAL A 28 -0.81 -19.34 41.47
C VAL A 28 -0.49 -19.31 39.97
N PRO A 29 -1.29 -19.97 39.10
CA PRO A 29 -1.11 -19.86 37.66
C PRO A 29 -1.42 -18.43 37.21
N LEU A 30 -0.38 -17.66 36.88
CA LEU A 30 -0.54 -16.36 36.21
C LEU A 30 -1.15 -16.61 34.83
N GLN A 31 -2.43 -16.30 34.71
CA GLN A 31 -3.12 -16.25 33.42
C GLN A 31 -2.43 -15.21 32.54
N LEU A 32 -1.89 -15.65 31.41
CA LEU A 32 -1.38 -14.77 30.38
C LEU A 32 -2.57 -14.08 29.69
N GLU A 33 -2.87 -12.86 30.13
CA GLU A 33 -3.78 -11.92 29.47
C GLU A 33 -3.22 -11.52 28.08
N ASP A 34 -3.59 -12.28 27.04
CA ASP A 34 -3.37 -11.88 25.64
C ASP A 34 -4.57 -11.07 25.12
N CYS A 35 -4.51 -9.74 25.28
CA CYS A 35 -5.51 -8.83 24.71
C CYS A 35 -4.94 -7.45 24.30
N GLY A 36 -3.61 -7.30 24.18
CA GLY A 36 -2.96 -6.01 23.94
C GLY A 36 -2.54 -5.70 22.49
N ASN A 37 -2.18 -6.72 21.70
CA ASN A 37 -1.33 -6.50 20.52
C ASN A 37 -2.10 -6.25 19.21
N THR A 38 -3.22 -6.94 18.98
CA THR A 38 -3.96 -6.91 17.71
C THR A 38 -4.51 -5.52 17.36
N SER A 39 -4.95 -4.76 18.36
CA SER A 39 -5.47 -3.40 18.19
C SER A 39 -4.35 -2.42 17.78
N GLN A 40 -3.18 -2.50 18.41
CA GLN A 40 -2.03 -1.64 18.13
C GLN A 40 -1.47 -1.85 16.73
N LEU A 41 -1.32 -3.11 16.31
CA LEU A 41 -0.86 -3.40 14.95
C LEU A 41 -1.85 -2.87 13.88
N SER A 42 -3.15 -2.92 14.17
CA SER A 42 -4.16 -2.34 13.28
C SER A 42 -3.99 -0.82 13.14
N ASN A 43 -3.67 -0.12 14.23
CA ASN A 43 -3.37 1.32 14.22
C ASN A 43 -2.11 1.61 13.38
N VAL A 44 -1.03 0.88 13.58
CA VAL A 44 0.22 1.00 12.78
C VAL A 44 -0.06 0.76 11.30
N THR A 45 -0.84 -0.28 10.97
CA THR A 45 -1.16 -0.64 9.58
C THR A 45 -2.06 0.40 8.90
N ASN A 46 -2.90 1.09 9.66
CA ASN A 46 -3.71 2.20 9.16
C ASN A 46 -2.85 3.45 8.96
N PHE A 47 -2.06 3.85 9.94
CA PHE A 47 -1.12 4.97 9.81
C PHE A 47 -0.19 4.80 8.59
N LEU A 48 0.42 3.62 8.42
CA LEU A 48 1.31 3.34 7.28
C LEU A 48 0.60 3.37 5.92
N ARG A 49 -0.72 3.13 5.87
CA ARG A 49 -1.52 3.31 4.65
C ARG A 49 -1.73 4.78 4.38
N ASP A 50 -2.30 5.49 5.35
CA ASP A 50 -2.76 6.87 5.19
C ASP A 50 -1.58 7.81 4.89
N TRP A 51 -0.44 7.61 5.57
CA TRP A 51 0.83 8.29 5.28
C TRP A 51 1.38 7.96 3.88
N ALA A 52 1.34 6.69 3.47
CA ALA A 52 1.86 6.30 2.16
C ALA A 52 1.00 6.83 1.01
N GLU A 53 -0.31 6.98 1.23
CA GLU A 53 -1.24 7.60 0.29
C GLU A 53 -1.08 9.13 0.26
N SER A 54 -0.93 9.81 1.41
CA SER A 54 -0.76 11.27 1.46
C SER A 54 0.56 11.74 0.84
N GLU A 55 1.66 11.05 1.14
CA GLU A 55 3.01 11.41 0.67
C GLU A 55 3.37 10.72 -0.66
N ASN A 56 2.42 10.03 -1.30
CA ASN A 56 2.61 9.30 -2.57
C ASN A 56 3.85 8.36 -2.55
N ILE A 57 4.01 7.61 -1.47
CA ILE A 57 5.18 6.77 -1.21
C ILE A 57 5.19 5.56 -2.15
N SER A 58 6.31 5.33 -2.82
CA SER A 58 6.43 4.18 -3.73
C SER A 58 6.19 2.86 -2.99
N LEU A 59 5.46 1.93 -3.64
CA LEU A 59 5.23 0.58 -3.11
C LEU A 59 6.54 -0.13 -2.71
N SER A 60 7.64 0.16 -3.42
CA SER A 60 8.95 -0.41 -3.12
C SER A 60 9.56 0.17 -1.84
N SER A 61 9.36 1.46 -1.58
CA SER A 61 9.82 2.13 -0.36
C SER A 61 9.02 1.64 0.85
N LEU A 62 7.69 1.61 0.76
CA LEU A 62 6.84 1.10 1.82
C LEU A 62 7.14 -0.38 2.13
N SER A 63 7.29 -1.23 1.10
CA SER A 63 7.67 -2.63 1.31
C SER A 63 9.06 -2.79 1.95
N LYS A 64 10.02 -1.92 1.63
CA LYS A 64 11.35 -1.91 2.29
C LYS A 64 11.25 -1.49 3.76
N LEU A 65 10.47 -0.46 4.07
CA LEU A 65 10.22 -0.03 5.45
C LEU A 65 9.62 -1.16 6.28
N CYS A 66 8.58 -1.82 5.78
CA CYS A 66 7.92 -2.92 6.50
C CYS A 66 8.82 -4.15 6.68
N LYS A 67 9.73 -4.43 5.73
CA LYS A 67 10.81 -5.42 5.93
C LYS A 67 11.75 -5.00 7.06
N GLY A 68 12.22 -3.75 7.03
CA GLY A 68 13.12 -3.22 8.05
C GLY A 68 12.53 -3.27 9.45
N LEU A 69 11.31 -2.77 9.65
CA LEU A 69 10.59 -2.81 10.93
C LEU A 69 10.48 -4.25 11.46
N LYS A 70 10.08 -5.19 10.60
CA LYS A 70 9.94 -6.61 10.96
C LYS A 70 11.25 -7.33 11.25
N GLN A 71 12.37 -6.86 10.66
CA GLN A 71 13.72 -7.39 10.92
C GLN A 71 14.34 -6.81 12.19
N VAL A 72 14.11 -5.53 12.47
CA VAL A 72 14.70 -4.82 13.62
C VAL A 72 13.94 -5.09 14.92
N HIS A 73 12.62 -5.31 14.86
CA HIS A 73 11.77 -5.45 16.04
C HIS A 73 10.66 -6.50 15.79
N GLN A 74 11.07 -7.76 15.69
CA GLN A 74 10.22 -8.86 15.24
C GLN A 74 9.02 -9.14 16.17
N GLU A 75 9.17 -8.93 17.48
CA GLU A 75 8.15 -9.12 18.50
C GLU A 75 6.99 -8.11 18.38
N CYS A 76 7.25 -6.88 17.91
CA CYS A 76 6.22 -5.84 17.71
C CYS A 76 5.59 -5.86 16.31
N PHE A 77 6.29 -6.40 15.31
CA PHE A 77 5.89 -6.36 13.90
C PHE A 77 5.80 -7.75 13.22
N SER A 78 5.70 -8.81 14.04
CA SER A 78 5.57 -10.22 13.61
C SER A 78 4.44 -10.45 12.60
N GLU A 79 3.32 -9.77 12.78
CA GLU A 79 2.13 -9.85 11.92
C GLU A 79 2.07 -8.74 10.86
N LEU A 80 2.98 -7.74 10.89
CA LEU A 80 2.97 -6.65 9.91
C LEU A 80 3.17 -7.21 8.48
N PRO A 81 2.31 -6.84 7.50
CA PRO A 81 2.48 -7.26 6.12
C PRO A 81 3.73 -6.67 5.48
N VAL A 82 4.43 -7.50 4.70
CA VAL A 82 5.71 -7.15 4.06
C VAL A 82 5.54 -6.53 2.66
N ASP A 83 4.44 -6.84 1.96
CA ASP A 83 4.09 -6.22 0.67
C ASP A 83 3.18 -5.01 0.91
N ALA A 84 3.63 -3.84 0.47
CA ALA A 84 2.87 -2.58 0.46
C ALA A 84 1.44 -2.73 -0.07
N ARG A 85 1.21 -3.57 -1.09
CA ARG A 85 -0.12 -3.82 -1.66
C ARG A 85 -1.11 -4.38 -0.66
N THR A 86 -0.63 -5.13 0.34
CA THR A 86 -1.47 -5.68 1.42
C THR A 86 -1.81 -4.60 2.44
N ILE A 87 -0.87 -3.70 2.76
CA ILE A 87 -1.12 -2.55 3.65
C ILE A 87 -2.13 -1.60 3.02
N LEU A 88 -1.91 -1.22 1.76
CA LEU A 88 -2.80 -0.37 0.96
C LEU A 88 -4.11 -1.07 0.53
N LYS A 89 -4.33 -2.32 0.94
CA LYS A 89 -5.53 -3.13 0.61
C LYS A 89 -5.89 -3.08 -0.88
N THR A 90 -4.89 -3.01 -1.76
CA THR A 90 -5.09 -2.76 -3.20
C THR A 90 -6.04 -3.83 -3.78
N PRO A 91 -7.20 -3.45 -4.34
CA PRO A 91 -8.23 -4.43 -4.71
C PRO A 91 -7.74 -5.46 -5.72
N ARG A 92 -7.74 -6.74 -5.33
CA ARG A 92 -7.48 -7.88 -6.21
C ARG A 92 -8.78 -8.32 -6.89
N CYS A 93 -9.49 -7.39 -7.50
CA CYS A 93 -10.73 -7.69 -8.20
C CYS A 93 -10.42 -8.59 -9.42
N PRO A 94 -11.03 -9.78 -9.54
CA PRO A 94 -10.85 -10.60 -10.72
C PRO A 94 -11.37 -9.84 -11.94
N LEU A 95 -10.51 -9.65 -12.94
CA LEU A 95 -10.89 -8.99 -14.18
C LEU A 95 -11.85 -9.91 -14.95
N ASN A 96 -12.99 -9.36 -15.39
CA ASN A 96 -13.92 -10.08 -16.26
C ASN A 96 -13.34 -10.15 -17.69
N MET A 97 -12.45 -11.13 -17.89
CA MET A 97 -11.82 -11.41 -19.17
C MET A 97 -12.70 -12.33 -20.02
N LYS A 98 -12.94 -11.92 -21.27
CA LYS A 98 -13.67 -12.68 -22.28
C LYS A 98 -12.66 -13.42 -23.16
N LYS A 99 -12.84 -14.72 -23.38
CA LYS A 99 -12.07 -15.43 -24.41
C LYS A 99 -12.48 -14.94 -25.79
N VAL A 100 -11.50 -14.53 -26.59
CA VAL A 100 -11.67 -14.06 -27.98
C VAL A 100 -10.55 -14.70 -28.78
N CYS A 101 -10.75 -15.94 -29.22
CA CYS A 101 -9.71 -16.75 -29.85
C CYS A 101 -9.01 -16.00 -31.00
N PRO A 102 -7.66 -16.01 -31.09
CA PRO A 102 -6.72 -16.84 -30.33
C PRO A 102 -6.28 -16.30 -28.95
N GLY A 103 -6.88 -15.20 -28.46
CA GLY A 103 -6.48 -14.53 -27.23
C GLY A 103 -7.64 -14.25 -26.26
N GLU A 104 -7.46 -13.20 -25.47
CA GLU A 104 -8.38 -12.79 -24.40
C GLU A 104 -8.61 -11.28 -24.43
N TYR A 105 -9.80 -10.85 -24.04
CA TYR A 105 -10.26 -9.46 -24.11
C TYR A 105 -10.83 -8.98 -22.78
N PHE A 106 -10.28 -7.88 -22.27
CA PHE A 106 -10.84 -7.16 -21.13
C PHE A 106 -11.63 -5.93 -21.62
N HIS A 107 -12.90 -5.85 -21.21
CA HIS A 107 -13.81 -4.79 -21.62
C HIS A 107 -13.85 -3.66 -20.58
N VAL A 108 -13.40 -2.45 -20.94
CA VAL A 108 -13.52 -1.26 -20.09
C VAL A 108 -14.87 -0.56 -20.32
N GLY A 109 -15.34 -0.57 -21.58
CA GLY A 109 -16.68 -0.14 -21.98
C GLY A 109 -16.73 1.22 -22.66
N LEU A 110 -17.22 1.25 -23.91
CA LEU A 110 -17.33 2.49 -24.70
C LEU A 110 -18.29 3.48 -24.05
N LYS A 111 -19.46 3.02 -23.58
CA LYS A 111 -20.44 3.86 -22.88
C LYS A 111 -19.79 4.58 -21.70
N ARG A 112 -19.01 3.88 -20.88
CA ARG A 112 -18.31 4.45 -19.72
C ARG A 112 -17.37 5.58 -20.11
N GLN A 113 -16.66 5.44 -21.23
CA GLN A 113 -15.76 6.49 -21.73
C GLN A 113 -16.52 7.66 -22.37
N ILE A 114 -17.68 7.43 -22.99
CA ILE A 114 -18.58 8.49 -23.49
C ILE A 114 -19.19 9.26 -22.31
N ASP A 115 -19.72 8.56 -21.29
CA ASP A 115 -20.26 9.17 -20.07
C ASP A 115 -19.21 10.06 -19.40
N LEU A 116 -17.98 9.54 -19.24
CA LEU A 116 -16.83 10.29 -18.70
C LEU A 116 -16.48 11.49 -19.58
N PHE A 117 -16.36 11.31 -20.89
CA PHE A 117 -16.05 12.39 -21.83
C PHE A 117 -17.08 13.52 -21.75
N ILE A 118 -18.39 13.21 -21.76
CA ILE A 118 -19.46 14.19 -21.63
C ILE A 118 -19.39 14.92 -20.29
N SER A 119 -19.11 14.21 -19.18
CA SER A 119 -18.96 14.83 -17.85
C SER A 119 -17.78 15.81 -17.73
N LEU A 120 -16.83 15.77 -18.67
CA LEU A 120 -15.67 16.65 -18.76
C LEU A 120 -15.86 17.81 -19.76
N LEU A 121 -17.01 17.91 -20.43
CA LEU A 121 -17.32 19.01 -21.33
C LEU A 121 -18.19 20.08 -20.65
N PRO A 122 -18.02 21.37 -20.99
CA PRO A 122 -18.92 22.43 -20.53
C PRO A 122 -20.31 22.34 -21.18
N GLU A 123 -20.40 21.81 -22.40
CA GLU A 123 -21.63 21.66 -23.18
C GLU A 123 -21.64 20.31 -23.92
N ILE A 124 -22.83 19.74 -24.11
CA ILE A 124 -23.00 18.46 -24.79
C ILE A 124 -22.97 18.70 -26.32
N PRO A 125 -22.08 18.04 -27.09
CA PRO A 125 -22.01 18.23 -28.52
C PRO A 125 -23.21 17.60 -29.25
N SER A 126 -23.68 18.25 -30.30
CA SER A 126 -24.77 17.75 -31.16
C SER A 126 -24.39 16.52 -31.99
N SER A 127 -23.09 16.30 -32.23
CA SER A 127 -22.55 15.12 -32.90
C SER A 127 -21.26 14.65 -32.24
N LEU A 128 -21.10 13.32 -32.14
CA LEU A 128 -19.92 12.72 -31.52
C LEU A 128 -19.14 11.91 -32.55
N HIS A 129 -17.95 12.39 -32.90
CA HIS A 129 -17.02 11.64 -33.73
C HIS A 129 -16.14 10.76 -32.84
N LEU A 130 -15.91 9.52 -33.26
CA LEU A 130 -15.08 8.54 -32.58
C LEU A 130 -13.92 8.13 -33.50
N LEU A 131 -12.68 8.29 -33.04
CA LEU A 131 -11.51 7.73 -33.70
C LEU A 131 -10.96 6.61 -32.81
N PHE A 132 -10.88 5.40 -33.37
CA PHE A 132 -10.33 4.24 -32.66
C PHE A 132 -8.89 3.98 -33.08
N ASN A 133 -8.06 3.60 -32.11
CA ASN A 133 -6.68 3.15 -32.30
C ASN A 133 -6.52 1.78 -31.61
N VAL A 134 -5.81 0.87 -32.28
CA VAL A 134 -5.63 -0.53 -31.86
C VAL A 134 -4.21 -0.97 -32.24
N ASP A 135 -3.24 -0.58 -31.41
CA ASP A 135 -1.82 -0.83 -31.66
C ASP A 135 -1.29 -2.01 -30.82
N GLY A 136 -0.48 -2.90 -31.41
CA GLY A 136 0.13 -4.02 -30.70
C GLY A 136 1.42 -3.62 -29.99
N LEU A 137 1.52 -3.92 -28.69
CA LEU A 137 2.71 -3.70 -27.86
C LEU A 137 3.25 -5.05 -27.33
N PRO A 138 4.50 -5.46 -27.67
CA PRO A 138 5.13 -6.64 -27.08
C PRO A 138 5.22 -6.51 -25.55
N LEU A 139 4.54 -7.40 -24.83
CA LEU A 139 4.46 -7.37 -23.37
C LEU A 139 5.69 -8.02 -22.71
N PHE A 140 6.35 -8.92 -23.45
CA PHE A 140 7.50 -9.70 -22.98
C PHE A 140 8.63 -9.68 -24.01
N LYS A 141 9.88 -9.74 -23.54
CA LYS A 141 11.07 -9.82 -24.42
C LYS A 141 11.33 -11.23 -24.96
N SER A 142 10.75 -12.25 -24.33
CA SER A 142 11.05 -13.67 -24.54
C SER A 142 9.86 -14.52 -25.01
N SER A 143 8.70 -13.90 -25.26
CA SER A 143 7.54 -14.57 -25.83
C SER A 143 6.88 -13.68 -26.88
N LYS A 144 6.06 -14.27 -27.76
CA LYS A 144 5.25 -13.53 -28.73
C LYS A 144 4.02 -12.84 -28.11
N GLY A 145 3.92 -12.72 -26.78
CA GLY A 145 2.76 -12.12 -26.12
C GLY A 145 2.67 -10.62 -26.37
N GLU A 146 1.60 -10.16 -27.00
CA GLU A 146 1.32 -8.76 -27.30
C GLU A 146 0.05 -8.28 -26.59
N LEU A 147 0.12 -7.08 -26.04
CA LEU A 147 -1.02 -6.34 -25.51
C LEU A 147 -1.46 -5.30 -26.55
N TRP A 148 -2.73 -5.35 -26.94
CA TRP A 148 -3.36 -4.47 -27.91
C TRP A 148 -4.39 -3.59 -27.18
N PRO A 149 -4.00 -2.40 -26.66
CA PRO A 149 -4.95 -1.43 -26.16
C PRO A 149 -5.91 -0.96 -27.27
N ILE A 150 -7.22 -1.03 -26.98
CA ILE A 150 -8.26 -0.44 -27.82
C ILE A 150 -8.61 0.91 -27.23
N LEU A 151 -8.13 1.96 -27.87
CA LEU A 151 -8.27 3.35 -27.44
C LEU A 151 -9.32 4.07 -28.30
N VAL A 152 -10.05 5.01 -27.71
CA VAL A 152 -10.92 5.94 -28.43
C VAL A 152 -10.52 7.39 -28.15
N GLN A 153 -10.55 8.22 -29.18
CA GLN A 153 -10.36 9.67 -29.14
C GLN A 153 -11.64 10.34 -29.64
N PHE A 154 -11.98 11.48 -29.03
CA PHE A 154 -13.17 12.26 -29.35
C PHE A 154 -12.77 13.60 -29.98
N PRO A 155 -12.48 13.67 -31.29
CA PRO A 155 -11.95 14.88 -31.94
C PRO A 155 -12.93 16.06 -31.93
N THR A 156 -14.21 15.87 -31.62
CA THR A 156 -15.20 16.95 -31.48
C THR A 156 -14.81 18.00 -30.43
N SER A 157 -14.11 17.63 -29.36
CA SER A 157 -13.74 18.57 -28.29
C SER A 157 -12.33 19.14 -28.48
N ILE A 158 -12.22 20.45 -28.67
CA ILE A 158 -10.93 21.17 -28.74
C ILE A 158 -10.13 21.00 -27.43
N VAL A 159 -10.81 20.95 -26.28
CA VAL A 159 -10.19 20.81 -24.95
C VAL A 159 -9.62 19.42 -24.73
N LEU A 160 -10.29 18.38 -25.25
CA LEU A 160 -9.95 16.97 -25.04
C LEU A 160 -9.36 16.30 -26.29
N ASN A 161 -9.06 17.05 -27.36
CA ASN A 161 -8.59 16.48 -28.64
C ASN A 161 -7.26 15.70 -28.53
N LYS A 162 -6.46 15.91 -27.48
CA LYS A 162 -5.22 15.17 -27.20
C LYS A 162 -5.40 14.07 -26.14
N LYS A 163 -6.64 13.75 -25.74
CA LYS A 163 -6.95 12.70 -24.76
C LYS A 163 -7.49 11.46 -25.47
N VAL A 164 -6.93 10.32 -25.10
CA VAL A 164 -7.37 8.98 -25.51
C VAL A 164 -7.91 8.23 -24.30
N PHE A 165 -8.95 7.44 -24.51
CA PHE A 165 -9.70 6.76 -23.45
C PHE A 165 -9.70 5.25 -23.73
N PRO A 166 -9.34 4.39 -22.76
CA PRO A 166 -9.29 2.94 -22.98
C PRO A 166 -10.71 2.35 -23.01
N VAL A 167 -11.07 1.72 -24.13
CA VAL A 167 -12.36 1.03 -24.33
C VAL A 167 -12.23 -0.47 -24.05
N GLY A 168 -11.05 -1.03 -24.29
CA GLY A 168 -10.71 -2.39 -23.93
C GLY A 168 -9.22 -2.67 -24.07
N LEU A 169 -8.82 -3.88 -23.67
CA LEU A 169 -7.48 -4.42 -23.87
C LEU A 169 -7.64 -5.81 -24.46
N TYR A 170 -6.99 -6.11 -25.58
CA TYR A 170 -6.85 -7.47 -26.09
C TYR A 170 -5.43 -7.97 -25.79
N PHE A 171 -5.29 -9.22 -25.35
CA PHE A 171 -4.00 -9.89 -25.20
C PHE A 171 -4.01 -11.17 -26.03
N GLY A 172 -2.94 -11.38 -26.79
CA GLY A 172 -2.78 -12.57 -27.62
C GLY A 172 -1.35 -12.77 -28.07
N HIS A 173 -1.12 -13.79 -28.88
CA HIS A 173 0.18 -13.96 -29.53
C HIS A 173 0.24 -13.11 -30.81
N GLY A 174 1.25 -12.27 -30.90
CA GLY A 174 1.68 -11.61 -32.14
C GLY A 174 2.15 -12.62 -33.18
N LYS A 175 2.34 -12.14 -34.41
CA LYS A 175 2.67 -12.98 -35.57
C LYS A 175 4.04 -13.64 -35.48
#